data_AF-A0A6L3VQ52-F1
#
_entry.id   AF-A0A6L3VQ52-F1
#
_cell.length_a   1.000
_cell.length_b   1.000
_cell.length_c   1.000
_cell.angle_alpha   90.00
_cell.angle_beta   90.00
_cell.angle_gamma   90.00
#
_symmetry.space_group_name_H-M   'P 1'
#
loop_
_entity.id
_entity.type
_entity.pdbx_description
1 polymer ?
#
loop_
_entity_poly.entity_id
_entity_poly.type
_entity_poly.pdbx_seq_one_letter_code
_entity_poly.pdbx_strand_id
1 'polypeptide(L)'
;AGRAGTRTAADAGARAERALTELATRLGATLATVVAVLDPALVVLTGDVLRAGGEPLRARVQQHLHSLTIPRPAVRLSSLEGNPVLAGALQQALQETRDEVFSTTVPDTPRS
;
A
#
# COMPACT_ATOMS: atom_id res chain seq x y z
N ALA A 1 17.72 34.00 -21.94
CA ALA A 1 16.77 32.87 -21.98
C ALA A 1 16.69 32.03 -20.68
N GLY A 2 17.69 32.00 -19.78
CA GLY A 2 17.71 31.06 -18.63
C GLY A 2 16.83 31.36 -17.41
N ARG A 3 16.35 32.59 -17.19
CA ARG A 3 15.54 32.95 -15.99
C ARG A 3 14.05 32.60 -16.08
N ALA A 4 13.51 32.42 -17.28
CA ALA A 4 12.11 32.03 -17.48
C ALA A 4 11.91 30.54 -17.17
N GLY A 5 12.87 29.68 -17.55
CA GLY A 5 12.81 28.23 -17.33
C GLY A 5 12.96 27.79 -15.87
N THR A 6 13.70 28.54 -15.05
CA THR A 6 13.87 28.21 -13.61
C THR A 6 12.62 28.50 -12.79
N ARG A 7 11.86 29.53 -13.16
CA ARG A 7 10.63 29.91 -12.43
C ARG A 7 9.50 28.92 -12.70
N THR A 8 9.33 28.51 -13.95
CA THR A 8 8.32 27.51 -14.32
C THR A 8 8.58 26.16 -13.67
N ALA A 9 9.86 25.74 -13.58
CA ALA A 9 10.26 24.52 -12.88
C ALA A 9 9.97 24.61 -11.37
N ALA A 10 10.28 25.74 -10.73
CA ALA A 10 9.98 25.96 -9.31
C ALA A 10 8.47 25.95 -9.04
N ASP A 11 7.66 26.60 -9.89
CA ASP A 11 6.20 26.62 -9.77
C ASP A 11 5.58 25.23 -9.98
N ALA A 12 6.13 24.46 -10.91
CA ALA A 12 5.72 23.07 -11.12
C ALA A 12 6.05 22.19 -9.90
N GLY A 13 7.24 22.36 -9.31
CA GLY A 13 7.64 21.69 -8.08
C GLY A 13 6.71 22.02 -6.92
N ALA A 14 6.40 23.30 -6.71
CA ALA A 14 5.47 23.73 -5.66
C ALA A 14 4.05 23.17 -5.85
N ARG A 15 3.56 23.07 -7.10
CA ARG A 15 2.27 22.44 -7.40
C ARG A 15 2.29 20.93 -7.12
N ALA A 16 3.35 20.23 -7.50
CA ALA A 16 3.51 18.81 -7.22
C ALA A 16 3.51 18.54 -5.71
N GLU A 17 4.27 19.34 -4.94
CA GLU A 17 4.34 19.26 -3.48
C GLU A 17 2.97 19.43 -2.81
N ARG A 18 2.18 20.42 -3.24
CA ARG A 18 0.82 20.62 -2.76
C ARG A 18 -0.09 19.44 -3.09
N ALA A 19 -0.02 18.92 -4.31
CA ALA A 19 -0.83 17.79 -4.73
C ALA A 19 -0.51 16.52 -3.93
N LEU A 20 0.78 16.22 -3.72
CA LEU A 20 1.21 15.09 -2.89
C LEU A 20 0.78 15.24 -1.44
N THR A 21 0.86 16.46 -0.89
CA THR A 21 0.42 16.75 0.48
C THR A 21 -1.08 16.54 0.62
N GLU A 22 -1.88 17.05 -0.32
CA GLU A 22 -3.34 16.90 -0.30
C GLU A 22 -3.76 15.42 -0.38
N LEU A 23 -3.14 14.65 -1.28
CA LEU A 23 -3.38 13.22 -1.37
C LEU A 23 -2.99 12.49 -0.08
N ALA A 24 -1.82 12.81 0.48
CA ALA A 24 -1.36 12.21 1.72
C ALA A 24 -2.29 12.50 2.90
N THR A 25 -2.85 13.71 2.97
CA THR A 25 -3.83 14.09 3.99
C THR A 25 -5.07 13.21 3.93
N ARG A 26 -5.67 13.09 2.75
CA ARG A 26 -6.89 12.28 2.55
C ARG A 26 -6.64 10.79 2.83
N LEU A 27 -5.52 10.27 2.33
CA LEU A 27 -5.14 8.87 2.53
C LEU A 27 -4.84 8.58 4.00
N GLY A 28 -4.06 9.43 4.67
CA GLY A 28 -3.72 9.28 6.09
C GLY A 28 -4.96 9.29 6.99
N ALA A 29 -5.91 10.20 6.75
CA ALA A 29 -7.17 10.25 7.48
C ALA A 29 -8.00 8.98 7.28
N THR A 30 -8.08 8.48 6.04
CA THR A 30 -8.81 7.24 5.73
C THR A 30 -8.13 6.02 6.37
N LEU A 31 -6.80 5.95 6.31
CA LEU A 31 -6.05 4.85 6.91
C LEU A 31 -6.14 4.85 8.44
N ALA A 32 -6.26 6.02 9.07
CA ALA A 32 -6.39 6.13 10.51
C ALA A 32 -7.64 5.41 11.03
N THR A 33 -8.74 5.41 10.27
CA THR A 33 -9.96 4.68 10.66
C THR A 33 -9.75 3.18 10.64
N VAL A 34 -9.07 2.65 9.62
CA VAL A 34 -8.73 1.22 9.50
C VAL A 34 -7.77 0.82 10.62
N VAL A 35 -6.73 1.63 10.87
CA VAL A 35 -5.74 1.37 11.91
C VAL A 35 -6.36 1.38 13.31
N ALA A 36 -7.30 2.28 13.57
CA ALA A 36 -7.98 2.36 14.87
C ALA A 36 -8.81 1.11 15.20
N VAL A 37 -9.26 0.37 14.18
CA VAL A 37 -10.10 -0.84 14.36
C VAL A 37 -9.26 -2.12 14.30
N LEU A 38 -8.38 -2.23 13.30
CA LEU A 38 -7.67 -3.48 13.01
C LEU A 38 -6.29 -3.59 13.66
N ASP A 39 -5.70 -2.48 14.10
CA ASP A 39 -4.32 -2.40 14.64
C ASP A 39 -3.27 -3.20 13.83
N PRO A 40 -3.15 -2.99 12.52
CA PRO A 40 -2.20 -3.73 11.71
C PRO A 40 -0.77 -3.29 12.04
N ALA A 41 0.20 -4.19 11.96
CA ALA A 41 1.62 -3.83 12.08
C ALA A 41 2.18 -3.14 10.80
N LEU A 42 1.55 -3.36 9.63
CA LEU A 42 2.01 -2.91 8.33
C LEU A 42 0.81 -2.52 7.43
N VAL A 43 0.94 -1.37 6.76
CA VAL A 43 0.05 -0.94 5.68
C VAL A 43 0.82 -0.95 4.37
N VAL A 44 0.29 -1.62 3.35
CA VAL A 44 0.86 -1.67 2.00
C VAL A 44 0.02 -0.84 1.04
N LEU A 45 0.65 0.16 0.43
CA LEU A 45 0.07 1.04 -0.57
C LEU A 45 0.25 0.41 -1.96
N THR A 46 -0.86 0.23 -2.69
CA THR A 46 -0.88 -0.37 -4.02
C THR A 46 -1.64 0.50 -5.04
N GLY A 47 -1.52 0.17 -6.32
CA GLY A 47 -2.13 0.91 -7.42
C GLY A 47 -1.23 1.99 -8.02
N ASP A 48 -1.53 2.35 -9.26
CA ASP A 48 -0.61 3.13 -10.12
C ASP A 48 -0.35 4.54 -9.60
N VAL A 49 -1.36 5.20 -9.02
CA VAL A 49 -1.22 6.55 -8.47
C VAL A 49 -0.24 6.55 -7.29
N LEU A 50 -0.35 5.57 -6.38
CA LEU A 50 0.53 5.48 -5.22
C LEU A 50 1.96 5.07 -5.63
N ARG A 51 2.09 4.20 -6.64
CA ARG A 51 3.37 3.83 -7.23
C ARG A 51 4.04 5.01 -7.93
N ALA A 52 3.29 5.78 -8.73
CA ALA A 52 3.80 6.96 -9.43
C ALA A 52 4.18 8.09 -8.45
N GLY A 53 3.42 8.26 -7.36
CA GLY A 53 3.78 9.18 -6.27
C GLY A 53 5.01 8.74 -5.47
N GLY A 54 5.33 7.45 -5.51
CA GLY A 54 6.58 6.88 -5.01
C GLY A 54 6.85 7.15 -3.54
N GLU A 55 8.13 7.10 -3.19
CA GLU A 55 8.62 7.31 -1.83
C GLU A 55 8.22 8.68 -1.23
N PRO A 56 8.22 9.79 -1.99
CA PRO A 56 7.74 11.07 -1.49
C PRO A 56 6.29 11.03 -1.01
N LEU A 57 5.38 10.39 -1.75
CA LEU A 57 3.99 10.24 -1.33
C LEU A 57 3.87 9.31 -0.12
N ARG A 58 4.54 8.14 -0.18
CA ARG A 58 4.53 7.15 0.91
C ARG A 58 4.97 7.76 2.25
N ALA A 59 6.05 8.54 2.24
CA ALA A 59 6.58 9.18 3.44
C ALA A 59 5.57 10.19 4.04
N ARG A 60 4.91 11.00 3.20
CA ARG A 60 3.89 11.96 3.63
C ARG A 60 2.65 11.25 4.19
N VAL A 61 2.19 10.18 3.54
CA VAL A 61 1.08 9.35 4.04
C VAL A 61 1.41 8.78 5.41
N GLN A 62 2.62 8.21 5.58
CA GLN A 62 3.04 7.67 6.87
C GLN A 62 3.09 8.76 7.95
N GLN A 63 3.69 9.91 7.65
CA GLN A 63 3.77 11.02 8.59
C GLN A 63 2.37 11.49 9.01
N HIS A 64 1.46 11.63 8.05
CA HIS A 64 0.12 12.10 8.35
C HIS A 64 -0.69 11.06 9.14
N LEU A 65 -0.61 9.78 8.77
CA LEU A 65 -1.21 8.69 9.53
C LEU A 65 -0.72 8.69 10.99
N HIS A 66 0.60 8.75 11.21
CA HIS A 66 1.19 8.76 12.55
C HIS A 66 0.89 10.02 13.35
N SER A 67 0.44 11.10 12.70
CA SER A 67 -0.06 12.30 13.39
C SER A 67 -1.50 12.13 13.90
N LEU A 68 -2.25 11.17 13.35
CA LEU A 68 -3.66 10.92 13.66
C LEU A 68 -3.87 9.67 14.53
N THR A 69 -2.90 8.76 14.60
CA THR A 69 -3.04 7.47 15.29
C THR A 69 -1.98 7.25 16.36
N ILE A 70 -2.36 6.58 17.45
CA ILE A 70 -1.41 6.10 18.47
C ILE A 70 -0.60 4.92 17.93
N PRO A 71 -1.22 3.86 17.33
CA PRO A 71 -0.46 2.86 16.61
C PRO A 71 0.29 3.50 15.45
N ARG A 72 1.57 3.19 15.31
CA ARG A 72 2.45 3.74 14.26
C ARG A 72 2.88 2.63 13.31
N PRO A 73 1.94 2.05 12.53
CA PRO A 73 2.27 0.97 11.61
C PRO A 73 3.30 1.42 10.58
N ALA A 74 4.13 0.50 10.12
CA ALA A 74 4.98 0.76 8.97
C ALA A 74 4.10 0.97 7.73
N VAL A 75 4.50 1.88 6.83
CA VAL A 75 3.85 2.05 5.53
C VAL A 75 4.85 1.68 4.43
N ARG A 76 4.45 0.85 3.48
CA ARG A 76 5.30 0.39 2.36
C ARG A 76 4.56 0.53 1.03
N LEU A 77 5.31 0.72 -0.05
CA LEU A 77 4.77 0.60 -1.40
C LEU A 77 4.81 -0.87 -1.84
N SER A 78 3.80 -1.31 -2.57
CA SER A 78 3.79 -2.65 -3.18
C SER A 78 4.92 -2.79 -4.21
N SER A 79 5.68 -3.88 -4.11
CA SER A 79 6.68 -4.27 -5.11
C SER A 79 6.08 -5.07 -6.27
N LEU A 80 4.79 -5.43 -6.20
CA LEU A 80 4.16 -6.26 -7.23
C LEU A 80 3.89 -5.45 -8.50
N GLU A 81 4.49 -5.89 -9.60
CA GLU A 81 4.20 -5.38 -10.93
C GLU A 81 2.94 -6.04 -11.51
N GLY A 82 2.25 -5.34 -12.41
CA GLY A 82 1.02 -5.84 -13.03
C GLY A 82 -0.19 -5.82 -12.09
N ASN A 83 -1.05 -6.84 -12.17
CA ASN A 83 -2.29 -6.91 -11.39
C ASN A 83 -2.07 -7.76 -10.12
N PRO A 84 -1.90 -7.14 -8.94
CA PRO A 84 -1.67 -7.88 -7.69
C PRO A 84 -2.90 -8.71 -7.26
N VAL A 85 -4.10 -8.32 -7.67
CA VAL A 85 -5.34 -9.07 -7.37
C VAL A 85 -5.37 -10.36 -8.16
N LEU A 86 -5.05 -10.31 -9.46
CA LEU A 86 -4.97 -11.50 -10.31
C LEU A 86 -3.88 -12.46 -9.81
N ALA A 87 -2.71 -11.91 -9.47
CA ALA A 87 -1.61 -12.70 -8.92
C ALA A 87 -2.03 -13.42 -7.62
N GLY A 88 -2.72 -12.71 -6.71
CA GLY A 88 -3.25 -13.28 -5.48
C GLY A 88 -4.31 -14.36 -5.74
N ALA A 89 -5.25 -14.12 -6.65
CA ALA A 89 -6.31 -15.07 -6.98
C ALA A 89 -5.76 -16.37 -7.58
N LEU A 90 -4.79 -16.26 -8.49
CA LEU A 90 -4.12 -17.44 -9.04
C LEU A 90 -3.38 -18.22 -7.96
N GLN A 91 -2.65 -17.54 -7.08
CA GLN A 91 -1.95 -18.20 -5.99
C GLN A 91 -2.92 -18.88 -5.03
N GLN A 92 -4.06 -18.25 -4.73
CA GLN A 92 -5.08 -18.87 -3.86
C GLN A 92 -5.68 -20.12 -4.50
N ALA A 93 -6.08 -20.06 -5.77
CA ALA A 93 -6.61 -21.23 -6.49
C ALA A 93 -5.61 -22.39 -6.54
N LEU A 94 -4.32 -22.08 -6.70
CA LEU A 94 -3.25 -23.09 -6.63
C LEU A 94 -3.07 -23.69 -5.24
N GLN A 95 -3.20 -22.90 -4.16
CA GLN A 95 -3.13 -23.43 -2.79
C GLN A 95 -4.32 -24.35 -2.50
N GLU A 96 -5.53 -23.94 -2.87
CA GLU A 96 -6.75 -24.75 -2.72
C GLU A 96 -6.61 -26.12 -3.42
N THR A 97 -6.13 -26.12 -4.67
CA THR A 97 -5.89 -27.37 -5.42
C THR A 97 -4.83 -28.27 -4.75
N ARG A 98 -3.78 -27.68 -4.15
CA ARG A 98 -2.75 -28.45 -3.44
C ARG A 98 -3.32 -29.09 -2.18
N ASP A 99 -4.07 -28.34 -1.39
CA ASP A 99 -4.66 -28.86 -0.14
C ASP A 99 -5.63 -30.02 -0.42
N GLU A 100 -6.41 -29.98 -1.50
CA GLU A 100 -7.27 -31.09 -1.92
C GLU A 100 -6.47 -32.36 -2.30
N VAL A 101 -5.36 -32.22 -3.02
CA VAL A 101 -4.53 -33.36 -3.44
C VAL A 101 -3.75 -33.97 -2.27
N PHE A 102 -3.27 -33.15 -1.33
CA PHE A 102 -2.51 -33.61 -0.17
C PHE A 102 -3.39 -34.13 0.98
N SER A 103 -4.60 -33.59 1.18
CA SER A 103 -5.58 -34.15 2.13
C SER A 103 -6.09 -35.53 1.70
N THR A 104 -6.02 -35.85 0.40
CA THR A 104 -6.38 -37.17 -0.12
C THR A 104 -5.29 -38.24 0.07
N THR A 105 -4.06 -37.86 0.41
CA THR A 105 -2.90 -38.79 0.48
C THR A 105 -2.43 -39.15 1.89
N VAL A 106 -2.90 -38.46 2.94
CA VAL A 106 -2.71 -38.90 4.34
C VAL A 106 -4.04 -39.44 4.86
N PRO A 107 -4.19 -40.76 5.11
CA PRO A 107 -5.42 -41.27 5.69
C PRO A 107 -5.58 -40.69 7.10
N ASP A 108 -6.70 -40.01 7.33
CA ASP A 108 -7.13 -39.60 8.66
C ASP A 108 -7.35 -40.87 9.48
N THR A 109 -6.43 -41.18 10.40
CA THR A 109 -6.53 -42.35 11.26
C THR A 109 -7.31 -41.91 12.51
N PRO A 110 -8.56 -42.37 12.70
CA PRO A 110 -9.36 -41.95 13.84
C PRO A 110 -8.69 -42.39 15.13
N ARG A 111 -8.47 -41.45 16.06
CA ARG A 111 -8.02 -41.73 17.42
C ARG A 111 -9.22 -42.21 18.24
N SER A 112 -9.17 -43.47 18.68
CA SER A 112 -10.01 -44.03 19.75
C SER A 112 -9.47 -43.65 21.12
#